data_AF-A0A3M2AG94-F1
#
_entry.id   AF-A0A3M2AG94-F1
#
_cell.length_a   1.000
_cell.length_b   1.000
_cell.length_c   1.000
_cell.angle_alpha   90.00
_cell.angle_beta   90.00
_cell.angle_gamma   90.00
#
_symmetry.space_group_name_H-M   'P 1'
#
loop_
_entity.id
_entity.type
_entity.pdbx_description
1 polymer ?
#
loop_
_entity_poly.entity_id
_entity_poly.type
_entity_poly.pdbx_seq_one_letter_code
_entity_poly.pdbx_strand_id
1 'polypeptide(L)'
;MKGRAMSEIRPAQILRALDAGEFEFFHQPKVSFLTGRVSGCEALLRWRRPDGSLLLPGDFLPQAESCGLVTEIARRMFPLLCREQAAFAAVREDLRVSFNVNPNDLENEELVELVLEGVAGGLLLPNQVQVELAGSDCRYGSLTLQANLELLAGSGVQLVMDDFGAGAASLEALNRLPFSAVKIDRRVVGGLLADDRCAALALAAIRAAHELDLTVIAQGVESEEEFHFLHHAGCSEAQGYWISPPLPFEEALEFAGADRRWCDFPVGLLRQIELDHIQWRKAVIDRVVGVRNRRLPAGSRRFGTDPQECRFGRWFYGEEQGFASDPGFAGLEEPHRNLHRAADRLLAAAEQENTAPAAIERMVAELQERSEEFLRALQALERQALLSGAAGGREGRVA
;
A
#
# COMPACT_ATOMS: atom_id res chain seq x y z
N MET A 1 -3.38 30.45 -6.68
CA MET A 1 -3.57 31.54 -5.69
C MET A 1 -2.43 32.55 -5.84
N LYS A 2 -2.76 33.85 -5.79
CA LYS A 2 -1.80 34.97 -5.93
C LYS A 2 -0.82 35.01 -4.76
N GLY A 3 0.43 35.38 -5.08
CA GLY A 3 1.57 35.41 -4.19
C GLY A 3 1.36 36.27 -2.95
N ARG A 4 1.56 35.65 -1.79
CA ARG A 4 1.93 36.32 -0.56
C ARG A 4 3.45 36.45 -0.63
N ALA A 5 3.99 37.65 -0.42
CA ALA A 5 5.43 37.81 -0.21
C ALA A 5 5.80 37.03 1.05
N MET A 6 6.26 35.78 0.88
CA MET A 6 6.86 35.01 1.96
C MET A 6 8.12 35.76 2.37
N SER A 7 8.19 36.21 3.61
CA SER A 7 9.47 36.62 4.19
C SER A 7 10.42 35.44 4.04
N GLU A 8 11.55 35.65 3.38
CA GLU A 8 12.58 34.63 3.15
C GLU A 8 12.94 33.99 4.50
N ILE A 9 12.53 32.73 4.68
CA ILE A 9 12.84 31.96 5.88
C ILE A 9 14.35 31.76 5.88
N ARG A 10 15.03 32.12 6.97
CA ARG A 10 16.48 31.92 7.08
C ARG A 10 16.80 30.60 7.78
N PRO A 11 17.93 29.95 7.45
CA PRO A 11 18.37 28.71 8.12
C PRO A 11 18.42 28.80 9.65
N ALA A 12 18.90 29.94 10.18
CA ALA A 12 18.93 30.19 11.63
C ALA A 12 17.54 30.32 12.28
N GLN A 13 16.48 30.56 11.51
CA GLN A 13 15.10 30.52 12.03
C GLN A 13 14.61 29.08 12.15
N ILE A 14 14.91 28.22 11.18
CA ILE A 14 14.57 26.79 11.21
C ILE A 14 15.24 26.13 12.42
N LEU A 15 16.55 26.33 12.61
CA LEU A 15 17.27 25.76 13.75
C LEU A 15 16.71 26.23 15.10
N ARG A 16 16.44 27.53 15.25
CA ARG A 16 15.83 28.06 16.49
C ARG A 16 14.43 27.51 16.73
N ALA A 17 13.64 27.29 15.68
CA ALA A 17 12.32 26.68 15.79
C ALA A 17 12.39 25.20 16.21
N LEU A 18 13.38 24.44 15.72
CA LEU A 18 13.66 23.09 16.21
C LEU A 18 14.05 23.07 17.70
N ASP A 19 14.85 24.04 18.14
CA ASP A 19 15.23 24.18 19.55
C ASP A 19 14.08 24.63 20.44
N ALA A 20 13.16 25.44 19.89
CA ALA A 20 11.98 25.93 20.59
C ALA A 20 10.79 24.97 20.56
N GLY A 21 10.89 23.82 19.88
CA GLY A 21 9.79 22.85 19.76
C GLY A 21 8.61 23.38 18.93
N GLU A 22 8.86 24.23 17.94
CA GLU A 22 7.85 24.85 17.08
C GLU A 22 7.41 23.94 15.91
N PHE A 23 8.07 22.79 15.73
CA PHE A 23 7.71 21.80 14.73
C PHE A 23 6.83 20.71 15.34
N GLU A 24 5.79 20.33 14.61
CA GLU A 24 4.84 19.28 14.98
C GLU A 24 4.43 18.48 13.74
N PHE A 25 3.86 17.29 13.95
CA PHE A 25 3.22 16.54 12.88
C PHE A 25 1.72 16.76 12.90
N PHE A 26 1.16 17.02 11.72
CA PHE A 26 -0.24 16.76 11.47
C PHE A 26 -0.35 15.38 10.81
N HIS A 27 -1.37 14.62 11.14
CA HIS A 27 -1.57 13.26 10.67
C HIS A 27 -2.78 13.23 9.75
N GLN A 28 -2.59 12.77 8.52
CA GLN A 28 -3.70 12.59 7.59
C GLN A 28 -4.10 11.11 7.52
N PRO A 29 -5.33 10.76 7.93
CA PRO A 29 -5.81 9.38 7.90
C PRO A 29 -5.86 8.76 6.49
N LYS A 30 -5.51 7.48 6.43
CA LYS A 30 -5.65 6.57 5.30
C LYS A 30 -6.70 5.52 5.65
N VAL A 31 -7.59 5.19 4.72
CA VAL A 31 -8.65 4.20 4.90
C VAL A 31 -8.39 3.00 4.00
N SER A 32 -8.44 1.81 4.58
CA SER A 32 -8.35 0.54 3.86
C SER A 32 -9.68 0.20 3.21
N PHE A 33 -9.66 -0.08 1.91
CA PHE A 33 -10.83 -0.61 1.20
C PHE A 33 -11.11 -2.06 1.54
N LEU A 34 -10.12 -2.77 2.09
CA LEU A 34 -10.34 -4.10 2.62
C LEU A 34 -11.23 -4.04 3.86
N THR A 35 -10.81 -3.35 4.92
CA THR A 35 -11.55 -3.36 6.18
C THR A 35 -12.63 -2.30 6.27
N GLY A 36 -12.59 -1.31 5.38
CA GLY A 36 -13.41 -0.11 5.45
C GLY A 36 -13.05 0.80 6.61
N ARG A 37 -11.91 0.60 7.30
CA ARG A 37 -11.48 1.34 8.49
C ARG A 37 -10.20 2.12 8.23
N VAL A 38 -9.84 3.00 9.16
CA VAL A 38 -8.52 3.66 9.17
C VAL A 38 -7.44 2.58 9.27
N SER A 39 -6.51 2.57 8.31
CA SER A 39 -5.38 1.65 8.24
C SER A 39 -4.04 2.31 8.56
N GLY A 40 -4.01 3.64 8.54
CA GLY A 40 -2.79 4.38 8.75
C GLY A 40 -2.99 5.88 8.75
N CYS A 41 -1.90 6.61 8.96
CA CYS A 41 -1.83 8.05 8.86
C CYS A 41 -0.53 8.45 8.18
N GLU A 42 -0.56 9.52 7.38
CA GLU A 42 0.65 10.20 6.91
C GLU A 42 1.00 11.35 7.85
N ALA A 43 2.21 11.29 8.43
CA ALA A 43 2.79 12.34 9.25
C ALA A 43 3.34 13.45 8.36
N LEU A 44 2.68 14.59 8.41
CA LEU A 44 2.94 15.77 7.62
C LEU A 44 3.50 16.88 8.51
N LEU A 45 4.76 17.23 8.31
CA LEU A 45 5.43 18.25 9.10
C LEU A 45 4.72 19.60 9.01
N ARG A 46 4.61 20.30 10.14
CA ARG A 46 4.11 21.66 10.26
C ARG A 46 5.06 22.47 11.14
N TRP A 47 5.13 23.77 10.87
CA TRP A 47 5.85 24.70 11.73
C TRP A 47 4.86 25.71 12.31
N ARG A 48 4.54 25.55 13.59
CA ARG A 48 3.69 26.45 14.37
C ARG A 48 4.54 27.54 15.00
N ARG A 49 4.44 28.74 14.46
CA ARG A 49 5.18 29.90 14.95
C ARG A 49 4.58 30.41 16.28
N PRO A 50 5.35 31.17 17.08
CA PRO A 50 4.87 31.70 18.37
C PRO A 50 3.67 32.65 18.26
N ASP A 51 3.44 33.25 17.09
CA ASP A 51 2.27 34.10 16.81
C ASP A 51 1.00 33.29 16.48
N GLY A 52 1.08 31.96 16.52
CA GLY A 52 0.00 31.02 16.21
C GLY A 52 -0.15 30.70 14.72
N SER A 53 0.66 31.29 13.84
CA SER A 53 0.62 30.95 12.42
C SER A 53 1.20 29.55 12.16
N LEU A 54 0.54 28.81 11.28
CA LEU A 54 0.96 27.47 10.87
C LEU A 54 1.54 27.52 9.46
N LEU A 55 2.82 27.20 9.33
CA LEU A 55 3.50 27.08 8.04
C LEU A 55 3.46 25.64 7.56
N LEU A 56 3.23 25.48 6.26
CA LEU A 56 3.22 24.20 5.57
C LEU A 56 4.63 23.85 5.07
N PRO A 57 4.92 22.58 4.74
CA PRO A 57 6.22 22.16 4.23
C PRO A 57 6.73 23.00 3.05
N GLY A 58 5.84 23.37 2.12
CA GLY A 58 6.17 24.22 0.98
C GLY A 58 6.66 25.63 1.35
N ASP A 59 6.41 26.10 2.59
CA ASP A 59 6.86 27.40 3.04
C ASP A 59 8.34 27.40 3.50
N PHE A 60 8.85 26.28 4.02
CA PHE A 60 10.17 26.23 4.68
C PHE A 60 11.10 25.10 4.19
N LEU A 61 10.57 23.99 3.67
CA LEU A 61 11.40 22.88 3.18
C LEU A 61 12.34 23.27 2.04
N PRO A 62 11.95 24.09 1.03
CA PRO A 62 12.88 24.49 -0.02
C PRO A 62 14.14 25.20 0.53
N GLN A 63 13.97 25.99 1.59
CA GLN A 63 15.10 26.59 2.29
C GLN A 63 15.91 25.55 3.07
N ALA A 64 15.24 24.64 3.78
CA ALA A 64 15.91 23.58 4.53
C ALA A 64 16.76 22.70 3.60
N GLU A 65 16.23 22.31 2.44
CA GLU A 65 16.90 21.54 1.40
C GLU A 65 18.15 22.26 0.88
N SER A 66 18.00 23.52 0.45
CA SER A 66 19.14 24.30 -0.08
C SER A 66 20.29 24.48 0.91
N CYS A 67 20.02 24.32 2.21
CA CYS A 67 20.98 24.52 3.29
C CYS A 67 21.37 23.22 4.01
N GLY A 68 20.93 22.05 3.54
CA GLY A 68 21.24 20.76 4.15
C GLY A 68 20.65 20.55 5.55
N LEU A 69 19.52 21.19 5.86
CA LEU A 69 18.86 21.09 7.17
C LEU A 69 17.76 20.03 7.24
N VAL A 70 17.41 19.38 6.13
CA VAL A 70 16.33 18.36 6.11
C VAL A 70 16.69 17.17 6.99
N THR A 71 17.93 16.67 6.91
CA THR A 71 18.43 15.58 7.76
C THR A 71 18.35 15.96 9.24
N GLU A 72 18.72 17.20 9.62
CA GLU A 72 18.63 17.66 11.01
C GLU A 72 17.18 17.78 11.48
N ILE A 73 16.26 18.26 10.63
CA ILE A 73 14.82 18.27 10.92
C ILE A 73 14.33 16.84 11.17
N ALA A 74 14.62 15.91 10.26
CA ALA A 74 14.21 14.51 10.38
C ALA A 74 14.73 13.90 11.69
N ARG A 75 16.03 14.08 11.99
CA ARG A 75 16.68 13.59 13.21
C ARG A 75 16.02 14.12 14.48
N ARG A 76 15.71 15.41 14.51
CA ARG A 76 15.11 16.08 15.69
C ARG A 76 13.63 15.72 15.87
N MET A 77 12.93 15.44 14.78
CA MET A 77 11.51 15.09 14.78
C MET A 77 11.26 13.59 14.97
N PHE A 78 12.22 12.72 14.65
CA PHE A 78 12.07 11.27 14.74
C PHE A 78 11.63 10.76 16.13
N PRO A 79 12.16 11.24 17.28
CA PRO A 79 11.64 10.82 18.58
C PRO A 79 10.18 11.19 18.82
N LEU A 80 9.67 12.27 18.19
CA LEU A 80 8.24 12.59 18.22
C LEU A 80 7.46 11.58 17.38
N LEU A 81 7.93 11.29 16.16
CA LEU A 81 7.30 10.30 15.28
C LEU A 81 7.15 8.93 15.96
N CYS A 82 8.20 8.42 16.62
CA CYS A 82 8.14 7.14 17.33
C CYS A 82 7.09 7.15 18.46
N ARG A 83 7.01 8.25 19.22
CA ARG A 83 6.02 8.39 20.30
C ARG A 83 4.60 8.41 19.78
N GLU A 84 4.35 9.14 18.70
CA GLU A 84 3.02 9.23 18.09
C GLU A 84 2.62 7.91 17.43
N GLN A 85 3.56 7.21 16.79
CA GLN A 85 3.37 5.87 16.24
C GLN A 85 2.94 4.87 17.34
N ALA A 86 3.65 4.83 18.46
CA ALA A 86 3.31 3.97 19.58
C ALA A 86 1.91 4.27 20.17
N ALA A 87 1.51 5.54 20.19
CA ALA A 87 0.18 5.93 20.64
C ALA A 87 -0.92 5.47 19.67
N PHE A 88 -0.70 5.59 18.35
CA PHE A 88 -1.61 5.04 17.35
C PHE A 88 -1.75 3.52 17.48
N ALA A 89 -0.63 2.81 17.65
CA ALA A 89 -0.63 1.35 17.84
C ALA A 89 -1.43 0.91 19.08
N ALA A 90 -1.45 1.72 20.14
CA ALA A 90 -2.23 1.45 21.34
C ALA A 90 -3.75 1.61 21.13
N VAL A 91 -4.16 2.43 20.17
CA VAL A 91 -5.57 2.64 19.79
C VAL A 91 -6.01 1.61 18.76
N ARG A 92 -5.12 1.26 17.83
CA ARG A 92 -5.36 0.31 16.74
C ARG A 92 -4.05 -0.36 16.36
N GLU A 93 -3.94 -1.66 16.66
CA GLU A 93 -2.70 -2.45 16.57
C GLU A 93 -2.12 -2.54 15.15
N ASP A 94 -2.93 -2.41 14.11
CA ASP A 94 -2.48 -2.48 12.71
C ASP A 94 -2.19 -1.10 12.08
N LEU A 95 -2.35 0.00 12.84
CA LEU A 95 -2.24 1.35 12.29
C LEU A 95 -0.80 1.71 11.93
N ARG A 96 -0.61 2.04 10.65
CA ARG A 96 0.69 2.41 10.09
C ARG A 96 0.88 3.92 10.09
N VAL A 97 2.01 4.42 10.57
CA VAL A 97 2.41 5.83 10.39
C VAL A 97 3.43 5.92 9.27
N SER A 98 3.14 6.74 8.26
CA SER A 98 4.08 7.04 7.19
C SER A 98 4.68 8.42 7.33
N PHE A 99 5.90 8.60 6.83
CA PHE A 99 6.55 9.91 6.79
C PHE A 99 7.38 10.06 5.51
N ASN A 100 7.46 11.29 5.03
CA ASN A 100 8.15 11.63 3.79
C ASN A 100 9.66 11.78 4.03
N VAL A 101 10.46 11.22 3.13
CA VAL A 101 11.92 11.32 3.16
C VAL A 101 12.45 11.71 1.79
N ASN A 102 13.41 12.63 1.76
CA ASN A 102 14.14 12.93 0.53
C ASN A 102 15.15 11.80 0.26
N PRO A 103 15.24 11.24 -0.96
CA PRO A 103 16.21 10.19 -1.25
C PRO A 103 17.67 10.57 -0.91
N ASN A 104 18.03 11.84 -0.99
CA ASN A 104 19.37 12.30 -0.59
C ASN A 104 19.65 12.09 0.91
N ASP A 105 18.62 12.17 1.77
CA ASP A 105 18.76 11.88 3.21
C ASP A 105 18.97 10.39 3.47
N LEU A 106 18.60 9.52 2.54
CA LEU A 106 18.83 8.07 2.61
C LEU A 106 20.11 7.64 1.90
N GLU A 107 20.74 8.52 1.12
CA GLU A 107 22.13 8.33 0.72
C GLU A 107 23.10 8.59 1.88
N ASN A 108 22.68 9.44 2.83
CA ASN A 108 23.36 9.59 4.12
C ASN A 108 22.92 8.46 5.07
N GLU A 109 23.89 7.74 5.62
CA GLU A 109 23.63 6.61 6.52
C GLU A 109 22.94 7.04 7.83
N GLU A 110 23.05 8.31 8.24
CA GLU A 110 22.52 8.81 9.52
C GLU A 110 21.01 8.59 9.70
N LEU A 111 20.17 8.87 8.69
CA LEU A 111 18.72 8.68 8.81
C LEU A 111 18.36 7.20 8.79
N VAL A 112 19.07 6.40 8.00
CA VAL A 112 18.88 4.95 7.91
C VAL A 112 19.22 4.30 9.25
N GLU A 113 20.37 4.64 9.82
CA GLU A 113 20.80 4.23 11.15
C GLU A 113 19.76 4.61 12.21
N LEU A 114 19.26 5.85 12.18
CA LEU A 114 18.26 6.32 13.13
C LEU A 114 16.97 5.47 13.09
N VAL A 115 16.48 5.14 11.88
CA VAL A 115 15.31 4.28 11.72
C VAL A 115 15.60 2.86 12.22
N LEU A 116 16.73 2.29 11.84
CA LEU A 116 17.14 0.95 12.24
C LEU A 116 17.36 0.83 13.76
N GLU A 117 17.95 1.84 14.39
CA GLU A 117 18.09 1.93 15.85
C GLU A 117 16.73 2.04 16.54
N GLY A 118 15.80 2.82 15.97
CA GLY A 118 14.42 2.90 16.44
C GLY A 118 13.71 1.54 16.42
N VAL A 119 13.88 0.78 15.34
CA VAL A 119 13.35 -0.58 15.21
C VAL A 119 14.04 -1.55 16.18
N ALA A 120 15.38 -1.57 16.22
CA ALA A 120 16.15 -2.46 17.07
C ALA A 120 15.93 -2.20 18.58
N GLY A 121 15.72 -0.94 18.95
CA GLY A 121 15.40 -0.52 20.32
C GLY A 121 13.94 -0.73 20.72
N GLY A 122 13.07 -1.18 19.80
CA GLY A 122 11.64 -1.38 20.05
C GLY A 122 10.84 -0.08 20.18
N LEU A 123 11.41 1.05 19.74
CA LEU A 123 10.70 2.34 19.69
C LEU A 123 9.77 2.42 18.47
N LEU A 124 10.05 1.64 17.43
CA LEU A 124 9.23 1.48 16.25
C LEU A 124 8.90 0.01 16.05
N LEU A 125 7.62 -0.29 15.84
CA LEU A 125 7.22 -1.58 15.31
C LEU A 125 7.38 -1.53 13.78
N PRO A 126 8.26 -2.35 13.18
CA PRO A 126 8.68 -2.15 11.79
C PRO A 126 7.53 -2.26 10.79
N ASN A 127 6.56 -3.15 11.05
CA ASN A 127 5.34 -3.31 10.24
C ASN A 127 4.34 -2.15 10.37
N GLN A 128 4.55 -1.21 11.30
CA GLN A 128 3.69 -0.05 11.54
C GLN A 128 4.34 1.26 11.07
N VAL A 129 5.47 1.19 10.37
CA VAL A 129 6.17 2.37 9.85
C VAL A 129 6.35 2.28 8.35
N GLN A 130 6.02 3.37 7.67
CA GLN A 130 6.15 3.53 6.23
C GLN A 130 7.07 4.71 5.91
N VAL A 131 8.08 4.49 5.06
CA VAL A 131 8.89 5.57 4.50
C VAL A 131 8.39 5.87 3.10
N GLU A 132 7.97 7.12 2.87
CA GLU A 132 7.48 7.58 1.56
C GLU A 132 8.56 8.34 0.82
N LEU A 133 8.77 8.00 -0.46
CA LEU A 133 9.74 8.64 -1.34
C LEU A 133 9.10 9.05 -2.66
N ALA A 134 9.39 10.26 -3.13
CA ALA A 134 8.97 10.70 -4.46
C ALA A 134 9.55 9.82 -5.57
N GLY A 135 8.69 9.23 -6.41
CA GLY A 135 9.12 8.31 -7.47
C GLY A 135 10.01 8.97 -8.55
N SER A 136 9.92 10.28 -8.74
CA SER A 136 10.79 11.05 -9.64
C SER A 136 12.26 10.99 -9.20
N ASP A 137 12.49 10.98 -7.90
CA ASP A 137 13.81 11.16 -7.30
C ASP A 137 14.51 9.80 -7.16
N CYS A 138 13.75 8.71 -7.14
CA CYS A 138 14.28 7.34 -7.12
C CYS A 138 14.74 6.83 -8.50
N ARG A 139 14.37 7.50 -9.60
CA ARG A 139 14.62 7.01 -10.98
C ARG A 139 16.09 6.71 -11.26
N TYR A 140 17.00 7.52 -10.72
CA TYR A 140 18.45 7.41 -10.91
C TYR A 140 19.19 7.05 -9.61
N GLY A 141 18.49 6.40 -8.68
CA GLY A 141 19.04 6.05 -7.37
C GLY A 141 20.39 5.35 -7.45
N SER A 142 21.33 5.80 -6.62
CA SER A 142 22.66 5.22 -6.46
C SER A 142 22.61 3.80 -5.90
N LEU A 143 23.72 3.07 -6.01
CA LEU A 143 23.84 1.75 -5.35
C LEU A 143 23.75 1.88 -3.82
N THR A 144 24.18 3.00 -3.26
CA THR A 144 24.06 3.31 -1.83
C THR A 144 22.60 3.45 -1.42
N LEU A 145 21.81 4.26 -2.15
CA LEU A 145 20.38 4.39 -1.89
C LEU A 145 19.68 3.03 -1.95
N GLN A 146 19.98 2.22 -2.97
CA GLN A 146 19.40 0.89 -3.10
C GLN A 146 19.75 0.00 -1.89
N ALA A 147 21.02 -0.07 -1.49
CA ALA A 147 21.45 -0.86 -0.35
C ALA A 147 20.77 -0.41 0.95
N ASN A 148 20.62 0.90 1.16
CA ASN A 148 19.98 1.45 2.34
C ASN A 148 18.48 1.17 2.38
N LEU A 149 17.79 1.24 1.23
CA LEU A 149 16.39 0.83 1.13
C LEU A 149 16.22 -0.68 1.37
N GLU A 150 17.15 -1.51 0.88
CA GLU A 150 17.16 -2.96 1.17
C GLU A 150 17.37 -3.25 2.66
N LEU A 151 18.23 -2.49 3.35
CA LEU A 151 18.42 -2.60 4.80
C LEU A 151 17.14 -2.24 5.57
N LEU A 152 16.49 -1.12 5.22
CA LEU A 152 15.22 -0.71 5.82
C LEU A 152 14.13 -1.76 5.59
N ALA A 153 13.94 -2.18 4.34
CA ALA A 153 12.97 -3.22 4.00
C ALA A 153 13.25 -4.55 4.72
N GLY A 154 14.52 -4.95 4.80
CA GLY A 154 14.96 -6.15 5.53
C GLY A 154 14.71 -6.10 7.04
N SER A 155 14.58 -4.90 7.62
CA SER A 155 14.17 -4.71 9.02
C SER A 155 12.64 -4.76 9.23
N GLY A 156 11.87 -4.86 8.14
CA GLY A 156 10.41 -4.90 8.14
C GLY A 156 9.73 -3.54 7.92
N VAL A 157 10.50 -2.46 7.75
CA VAL A 157 9.96 -1.12 7.41
C VAL A 157 9.39 -1.16 6.00
N GLN A 158 8.18 -0.64 5.84
CA GLN A 158 7.53 -0.57 4.54
C GLN A 158 8.02 0.65 3.75
N LEU A 159 8.32 0.44 2.47
CA LEU A 159 8.70 1.51 1.56
C LEU A 159 7.56 1.81 0.59
N VAL A 160 7.26 3.09 0.42
CA VAL A 160 6.15 3.59 -0.40
C VAL A 160 6.69 4.55 -1.46
N MET A 161 6.38 4.27 -2.73
CA MET A 161 6.69 5.19 -3.82
C MET A 161 5.54 6.19 -4.01
N ASP A 162 5.84 7.47 -3.91
CA ASP A 162 4.89 8.56 -4.15
C ASP A 162 4.84 8.98 -5.64
N ASP A 163 3.78 9.69 -6.01
CA ASP A 163 3.50 10.25 -7.35
C ASP A 163 3.44 9.21 -8.50
N PHE A 164 3.02 7.97 -8.19
CA PHE A 164 2.87 6.93 -9.20
C PHE A 164 1.76 7.27 -10.20
N GLY A 165 2.02 7.04 -11.49
CA GLY A 165 1.10 7.36 -12.58
C GLY A 165 1.17 8.80 -13.12
N ALA A 166 1.89 9.72 -12.47
CA ALA A 166 2.04 11.12 -12.92
C ALA A 166 3.10 11.33 -14.03
N GLY A 167 3.63 10.25 -14.62
CA GLY A 167 4.58 10.28 -15.74
C GLY A 167 6.06 10.39 -15.35
N ALA A 168 6.39 10.88 -14.14
CA ALA A 168 7.76 10.95 -13.63
C ALA A 168 8.20 9.67 -12.89
N ALA A 169 7.27 9.00 -12.20
CA ALA A 169 7.53 7.73 -11.52
C ALA A 169 7.85 6.62 -12.53
N SER A 170 8.98 5.93 -12.34
CA SER A 170 9.49 4.94 -13.29
C SER A 170 9.21 3.51 -12.84
N LEU A 171 8.62 2.69 -13.72
CA LEU A 171 8.59 1.23 -13.56
C LEU A 171 10.00 0.64 -13.32
N GLU A 172 11.04 1.31 -13.82
CA GLU A 172 12.42 0.96 -13.57
C GLU A 172 12.79 1.04 -12.08
N ALA A 173 12.30 2.06 -11.37
CA ALA A 173 12.53 2.22 -9.93
C ALA A 173 11.80 1.11 -9.15
N LEU A 174 10.55 0.80 -9.51
CA LEU A 174 9.81 -0.32 -8.92
C LEU A 174 10.48 -1.68 -9.14
N ASN A 175 11.15 -1.87 -10.28
CA ASN A 175 11.84 -3.12 -10.56
C ASN A 175 13.17 -3.26 -9.80
N ARG A 176 13.79 -2.15 -9.38
CA ARG A 176 15.12 -2.15 -8.74
C ARG A 176 15.06 -2.00 -7.23
N LEU A 177 14.07 -1.29 -6.71
CA LEU A 177 14.00 -0.87 -5.32
C LEU A 177 12.90 -1.66 -4.58
N PRO A 178 13.09 -1.98 -3.29
CA PRO A 178 12.22 -2.88 -2.54
C PRO A 178 10.95 -2.17 -2.04
N PHE A 179 10.23 -1.49 -2.93
CA PHE A 179 8.95 -0.88 -2.61
C PHE A 179 7.90 -1.96 -2.28
N SER A 180 7.08 -1.66 -1.28
CA SER A 180 5.95 -2.48 -0.83
C SER A 180 4.59 -1.86 -1.17
N ALA A 181 4.58 -0.56 -1.49
CA ALA A 181 3.39 0.17 -1.87
C ALA A 181 3.70 1.31 -2.86
N VAL A 182 2.66 1.76 -3.55
CA VAL A 182 2.69 2.94 -4.41
C VAL A 182 1.51 3.86 -4.08
N LYS A 183 1.72 5.18 -4.19
CA LYS A 183 0.65 6.16 -4.10
C LYS A 183 0.32 6.73 -5.47
N ILE A 184 -0.94 6.70 -5.87
CA ILE A 184 -1.42 7.35 -7.09
C ILE A 184 -1.53 8.85 -6.83
N ASP A 185 -0.91 9.66 -7.70
CA ASP A 185 -0.88 11.12 -7.59
C ASP A 185 -2.29 11.72 -7.61
N ARG A 186 -2.52 12.73 -6.76
CA ARG A 186 -3.79 13.46 -6.64
C ARG A 186 -4.32 14.05 -7.94
N ARG A 187 -3.46 14.40 -8.90
CA ARG A 187 -3.84 14.93 -10.21
C ARG A 187 -4.54 13.87 -11.05
N VAL A 188 -4.14 12.60 -10.91
CA VAL A 188 -4.80 11.48 -11.58
C VAL A 188 -6.13 11.19 -10.89
N VAL A 189 -6.14 11.17 -9.56
CA VAL A 189 -7.36 10.92 -8.75
C VAL A 189 -8.43 12.00 -8.97
N GLY A 190 -8.07 13.28 -8.89
CA GLY A 190 -9.01 14.38 -9.13
C GLY A 190 -9.51 14.50 -10.57
N GLY A 191 -8.90 13.77 -11.52
CA GLY A 191 -9.32 13.70 -12.91
C GLY A 191 -10.24 12.51 -13.25
N LEU A 192 -10.43 11.56 -12.32
CA LEU A 192 -11.08 10.26 -12.57
C LEU A 192 -12.46 10.37 -13.21
N LEU A 193 -13.27 11.33 -12.75
CA LEU A 193 -14.68 11.45 -13.16
C LEU A 193 -14.88 12.33 -14.40
N ALA A 194 -13.87 13.11 -14.78
CA ALA A 194 -13.98 14.13 -15.83
C ALA A 194 -13.11 13.82 -17.07
N ASP A 195 -12.09 12.99 -16.94
CA ASP A 195 -11.16 12.64 -18.01
C ASP A 195 -10.95 11.12 -18.08
N ASP A 196 -11.45 10.51 -19.16
CA ASP A 196 -11.28 9.08 -19.45
C ASP A 196 -9.82 8.64 -19.43
N ARG A 197 -8.88 9.55 -19.77
CA ARG A 197 -7.45 9.27 -19.71
C ARG A 197 -6.96 9.17 -18.27
N CYS A 198 -7.42 10.03 -17.37
CA CYS A 198 -7.10 9.93 -15.95
C CYS A 198 -7.68 8.65 -15.34
N ALA A 199 -8.93 8.30 -15.67
CA ALA A 199 -9.54 7.03 -15.28
C ALA A 199 -8.72 5.82 -15.78
N ALA A 200 -8.32 5.81 -17.05
CA ALA A 200 -7.50 4.73 -17.61
C ALA A 200 -6.12 4.64 -16.96
N LEU A 201 -5.48 5.78 -16.64
CA LEU A 201 -4.20 5.82 -15.94
C LEU A 201 -4.31 5.25 -14.52
N ALA A 202 -5.35 5.61 -13.77
CA ALA A 202 -5.57 5.06 -12.43
C ALA A 202 -5.81 3.54 -12.48
N LEU A 203 -6.65 3.05 -13.40
CA LEU A 203 -6.90 1.63 -13.58
C LEU A 203 -5.62 0.87 -13.98
N ALA A 204 -4.81 1.43 -14.88
CA ALA A 204 -3.53 0.86 -15.27
C ALA A 204 -2.53 0.83 -14.10
N ALA A 205 -2.49 1.90 -13.29
CA ALA A 205 -1.64 1.98 -12.11
C ALA A 205 -2.04 0.94 -11.05
N ILE A 206 -3.35 0.83 -10.74
CA ILE A 206 -3.89 -0.18 -9.85
C ILE A 206 -3.49 -1.56 -10.34
N ARG A 207 -3.74 -1.87 -11.62
CA ARG A 207 -3.41 -3.18 -12.18
C ARG A 207 -1.91 -3.48 -12.11
N ALA A 208 -1.06 -2.53 -12.51
CA ALA A 208 0.39 -2.73 -12.50
C ALA A 208 0.93 -2.99 -11.09
N ALA A 209 0.44 -2.25 -10.11
CA ALA A 209 0.81 -2.45 -8.72
C ALA A 209 0.36 -3.81 -8.20
N HIS A 210 -0.88 -4.24 -8.50
CA HIS A 210 -1.30 -5.63 -8.22
C HIS A 210 -0.35 -6.63 -8.86
N GLU A 211 -0.03 -6.53 -10.15
CA GLU A 211 0.94 -7.42 -10.83
C GLU A 211 2.31 -7.49 -10.16
N LEU A 212 2.76 -6.37 -9.59
CA LEU A 212 4.03 -6.24 -8.87
C LEU A 212 3.91 -6.57 -7.37
N ASP A 213 2.72 -6.96 -6.93
CA ASP A 213 2.42 -7.31 -5.56
C ASP A 213 2.57 -6.17 -4.55
N LEU A 214 2.17 -4.97 -4.98
CA LEU A 214 2.27 -3.73 -4.25
C LEU A 214 0.90 -3.28 -3.75
N THR A 215 0.87 -2.72 -2.55
CA THR A 215 -0.31 -2.00 -2.03
C THR A 215 -0.50 -0.70 -2.82
N VAL A 216 -1.74 -0.36 -3.18
CA VAL A 216 -2.06 0.87 -3.91
C VAL A 216 -2.82 1.84 -3.02
N ILE A 217 -2.28 3.04 -2.85
CA ILE A 217 -2.88 4.11 -2.06
C ILE A 217 -3.31 5.23 -3.02
N ALA A 218 -4.58 5.58 -3.07
CA ALA A 218 -5.04 6.73 -3.86
C ALA A 218 -5.01 8.01 -3.03
N GLN A 219 -4.31 9.05 -3.50
CA GLN A 219 -4.21 10.33 -2.80
C GLN A 219 -5.14 11.38 -3.38
N GLY A 220 -5.55 12.33 -2.54
CA GLY A 220 -6.33 13.49 -2.96
C GLY A 220 -7.76 13.14 -3.34
N VAL A 221 -8.38 12.18 -2.65
CA VAL A 221 -9.82 11.93 -2.77
C VAL A 221 -10.60 13.10 -2.18
N GLU A 222 -11.35 13.82 -3.01
CA GLU A 222 -12.10 15.03 -2.64
C GLU A 222 -13.62 14.82 -2.67
N SER A 223 -14.10 13.71 -3.24
CA SER A 223 -15.53 13.37 -3.33
C SER A 223 -15.85 11.90 -3.01
N GLU A 224 -17.13 11.65 -2.69
CA GLU A 224 -17.66 10.30 -2.47
C GLU A 224 -17.58 9.47 -3.76
N GLU A 225 -17.82 10.10 -4.92
CA GLU A 225 -17.79 9.46 -6.23
C GLU A 225 -16.38 8.97 -6.61
N GLU A 226 -15.34 9.77 -6.33
CA GLU A 226 -13.93 9.35 -6.50
C GLU A 226 -13.60 8.17 -5.58
N PHE A 227 -14.02 8.23 -4.31
CA PHE A 227 -13.81 7.15 -3.35
C PHE A 227 -14.45 5.84 -3.84
N HIS A 228 -15.71 5.88 -4.26
CA HIS A 228 -16.39 4.70 -4.79
C HIS A 228 -15.76 4.21 -6.08
N PHE A 229 -15.33 5.09 -7.00
CA PHE A 229 -14.62 4.66 -8.20
C PHE A 229 -13.38 3.82 -7.84
N LEU A 230 -12.55 4.33 -6.94
CA LEU A 230 -11.31 3.68 -6.50
C LEU A 230 -11.59 2.36 -5.77
N HIS A 231 -12.62 2.35 -4.92
CA HIS A 231 -13.10 1.15 -4.25
C HIS A 231 -13.47 0.05 -5.25
N HIS A 232 -14.27 0.38 -6.28
CA HIS A 232 -14.71 -0.59 -7.29
C HIS A 232 -13.59 -1.01 -8.24
N ALA A 233 -12.61 -0.14 -8.46
CA ALA A 233 -11.42 -0.44 -9.25
C ALA A 233 -10.47 -1.44 -8.56
N GLY A 234 -10.65 -1.69 -7.26
CA GLY A 234 -9.79 -2.56 -6.47
C GLY A 234 -8.50 -1.87 -6.01
N CYS A 235 -8.57 -0.57 -5.73
CA CYS A 235 -7.53 0.12 -4.97
C CYS A 235 -7.45 -0.47 -3.54
N SER A 236 -6.28 -0.40 -2.89
CA SER A 236 -6.08 -0.98 -1.55
C SER A 236 -6.48 0.00 -0.45
N GLU A 237 -6.04 1.26 -0.57
CA GLU A 237 -6.28 2.32 0.41
C GLU A 237 -6.60 3.66 -0.27
N ALA A 238 -7.24 4.57 0.45
CA ALA A 238 -7.48 5.94 0.02
C ALA A 238 -7.14 6.96 1.10
N GLN A 239 -6.71 8.14 0.65
CA GLN A 239 -6.38 9.30 1.47
C GLN A 239 -6.86 10.57 0.76
N GLY A 240 -7.49 11.48 1.48
CA GLY A 240 -7.98 12.72 0.89
C GLY A 240 -8.93 13.49 1.79
N TYR A 241 -9.29 14.71 1.39
CA TYR A 241 -10.07 15.62 2.23
C TYR A 241 -11.52 15.18 2.42
N TRP A 242 -12.05 14.34 1.51
CA TRP A 242 -13.34 13.69 1.71
C TRP A 242 -13.33 12.72 2.91
N ILE A 243 -12.19 12.07 3.18
CA ILE A 243 -12.00 11.23 4.36
C ILE A 243 -11.70 12.10 5.57
N SER A 244 -10.60 12.87 5.49
CA SER A 244 -10.19 13.84 6.49
C SER A 244 -9.05 14.73 5.97
N PRO A 245 -9.03 16.04 6.29
CA PRO A 245 -7.81 16.82 6.17
C PRO A 245 -6.73 16.29 7.15
N PRO A 246 -5.46 16.74 7.02
CA PRO A 246 -4.45 16.52 8.05
C PRO A 246 -4.89 17.15 9.39
N LEU A 247 -4.86 16.35 10.46
CA LEU A 247 -5.32 16.72 11.80
C LEU A 247 -4.13 16.88 12.76
N PRO A 248 -4.22 17.75 13.78
CA PRO A 248 -3.31 17.69 14.93
C PRO A 248 -3.31 16.31 15.58
N PHE A 249 -2.23 15.94 16.25
CA PHE A 249 -2.04 14.59 16.80
C PHE A 249 -3.22 14.07 17.64
N GLU A 250 -3.72 14.87 18.60
CA GLU A 250 -4.82 14.45 19.48
C GLU A 250 -6.12 14.18 18.70
N GLU A 251 -6.46 15.04 17.74
CA GLU A 251 -7.63 14.87 16.88
C GLU A 251 -7.48 13.66 15.95
N ALA A 252 -6.26 13.42 15.44
CA ALA A 252 -5.97 12.25 14.62
C ALA A 252 -6.09 10.94 15.42
N LEU A 253 -5.65 10.94 16.68
CA LEU A 253 -5.74 9.79 17.57
C LEU A 253 -7.21 9.45 17.88
N GLU A 254 -8.03 10.46 18.17
CA GLU A 254 -9.48 10.29 18.33
C GLU A 254 -10.13 9.79 17.03
N PHE A 255 -9.76 10.35 15.88
CA PHE A 255 -10.27 9.94 14.57
C PHE A 255 -9.96 8.48 14.28
N ALA A 256 -8.72 8.03 14.54
CA ALA A 256 -8.26 6.66 14.32
C ALA A 256 -8.93 5.63 15.25
N GLY A 257 -9.24 6.05 16.48
CA GLY A 257 -9.89 5.20 17.48
C GLY A 257 -11.40 5.07 17.33
N ALA A 258 -12.03 5.98 16.57
CA ALA A 258 -13.46 5.89 16.29
C ALA A 258 -13.77 4.66 15.42
N ASP A 259 -14.83 3.93 15.76
CA ASP A 259 -15.30 2.78 14.96
C ASP A 259 -16.09 3.24 13.73
N ARG A 260 -15.42 3.99 12.84
CA ARG A 260 -15.97 4.46 11.57
C ARG A 260 -15.74 3.41 10.49
N ARG A 261 -16.74 3.22 9.63
CA ARG A 261 -16.63 2.39 8.42
C ARG A 261 -17.00 3.20 7.18
N TRP A 262 -16.12 3.20 6.20
CA TRP A 262 -16.31 3.89 4.91
C TRP A 262 -16.86 2.96 3.82
N CYS A 263 -16.59 1.67 3.91
CA CYS A 263 -17.19 0.65 3.05
C CYS A 263 -17.46 -0.63 3.86
N ASP A 264 -18.54 -1.32 3.50
CA ASP A 264 -18.97 -2.53 4.19
C ASP A 264 -18.40 -3.80 3.56
N PHE A 265 -18.07 -3.78 2.27
CA PHE A 265 -17.60 -4.94 1.52
C PHE A 265 -16.59 -4.55 0.42
N PRO A 266 -15.42 -5.21 0.34
CA PRO A 266 -14.31 -4.87 -0.56
C PRO A 266 -14.53 -5.40 -1.98
N VAL A 267 -15.62 -4.99 -2.63
CA VAL A 267 -16.06 -5.57 -3.91
C VAL A 267 -15.01 -5.47 -5.01
N GLY A 268 -14.27 -4.35 -5.08
CA GLY A 268 -13.22 -4.19 -6.09
C GLY A 268 -12.03 -5.11 -5.85
N LEU A 269 -11.64 -5.33 -4.58
CA LEU A 269 -10.55 -6.27 -4.25
C LEU A 269 -10.96 -7.71 -4.54
N LEU A 270 -12.22 -8.10 -4.28
CA LEU A 270 -12.73 -9.41 -4.67
C LEU A 270 -12.62 -9.64 -6.18
N ARG A 271 -12.95 -8.63 -6.99
CA ARG A 271 -12.79 -8.71 -8.45
C ARG A 271 -11.33 -8.80 -8.88
N GLN A 272 -10.42 -8.11 -8.18
CA GLN A 272 -8.98 -8.26 -8.45
C GLN A 272 -8.50 -9.68 -8.14
N ILE A 273 -8.98 -10.30 -7.06
CA ILE A 273 -8.68 -11.69 -6.72
C ILE A 273 -9.13 -12.66 -7.83
N GLU A 274 -10.31 -12.46 -8.43
CA GLU A 274 -10.74 -13.27 -9.57
C GLU A 274 -9.77 -13.17 -10.76
N LEU A 275 -9.28 -11.95 -11.04
CA LEU A 275 -8.31 -11.71 -12.12
C LEU A 275 -6.95 -12.30 -11.79
N ASP A 276 -6.48 -12.14 -10.56
CA ASP A 276 -5.23 -12.71 -10.05
C ASP A 276 -5.23 -14.23 -10.14
N HIS A 277 -6.35 -14.88 -9.80
CA HIS A 277 -6.51 -16.32 -9.93
C HIS A 277 -6.39 -16.80 -11.37
N ILE A 278 -7.04 -16.11 -12.32
CA ILE A 278 -6.93 -16.43 -13.75
C ILE A 278 -5.47 -16.36 -14.21
N GLN A 279 -4.73 -15.35 -13.75
CA GLN A 279 -3.32 -15.19 -14.08
C GLN A 279 -2.42 -16.22 -13.41
N TRP A 280 -2.66 -16.51 -12.13
CA TRP A 280 -1.95 -17.55 -11.40
C TRP A 280 -2.12 -18.91 -12.08
N ARG A 281 -3.36 -19.29 -12.44
CA ARG A 281 -3.61 -20.52 -13.19
C ARG A 281 -2.89 -20.52 -14.54
N LYS A 282 -2.93 -19.41 -15.28
CA LYS A 282 -2.17 -19.27 -16.54
C LYS A 282 -0.68 -19.53 -16.30
N ALA A 283 -0.10 -18.96 -15.24
CA ALA A 283 1.30 -19.14 -14.89
C ALA A 283 1.64 -20.61 -14.56
N VAL A 284 0.77 -21.32 -13.83
CA VAL A 284 0.88 -22.77 -13.58
C VAL A 284 0.93 -23.55 -14.89
N ILE A 285 0.00 -23.29 -15.82
CA ILE A 285 -0.05 -23.99 -17.11
C ILE A 285 1.17 -23.66 -17.99
N ASP A 286 1.55 -22.39 -18.10
CA ASP A 286 2.73 -21.96 -18.86
C ASP A 286 4.01 -22.66 -18.35
N ARG A 287 4.12 -22.84 -17.03
CA ARG A 287 5.21 -23.58 -16.41
C ARG A 287 5.22 -25.04 -16.82
N VAL A 288 4.08 -25.73 -16.74
CA VAL A 288 3.94 -27.14 -17.17
C VAL A 288 4.36 -27.27 -18.64
N VAL A 289 3.83 -26.42 -19.52
CA VAL A 289 4.15 -26.43 -20.96
C VAL A 289 5.64 -26.16 -21.19
N GLY A 290 6.22 -25.18 -20.50
CA GLY A 290 7.62 -24.80 -20.68
C GLY A 290 8.62 -25.84 -20.20
N VAL A 291 8.35 -26.49 -19.05
CA VAL A 291 9.17 -27.60 -18.54
C VAL A 291 9.12 -28.78 -19.51
N ARG A 292 7.92 -29.17 -19.96
CA ARG A 292 7.75 -30.30 -20.88
C ARG A 292 8.35 -30.07 -22.25
N ASN A 293 8.29 -28.84 -22.75
CA ASN A 293 8.88 -28.48 -24.03
C ASN A 293 10.37 -28.15 -23.93
N ARG A 294 10.99 -28.23 -22.73
CA ARG A 294 12.38 -27.81 -22.46
C ARG A 294 12.66 -26.37 -22.91
N ARG A 295 11.63 -25.51 -22.90
CA ARG A 295 11.70 -24.10 -23.36
C ARG A 295 11.81 -23.11 -22.21
N LEU A 296 11.56 -23.54 -20.97
CA LEU A 296 11.77 -22.72 -19.77
C LEU A 296 12.78 -23.40 -18.85
N PRO A 297 13.76 -22.67 -18.28
CA PRO A 297 14.67 -23.22 -17.28
C PRO A 297 13.88 -23.66 -16.04
N ALA A 298 14.25 -24.81 -15.47
CA ALA A 298 13.74 -25.25 -14.19
C ALA A 298 14.15 -24.21 -13.11
N GLY A 299 13.17 -23.56 -12.46
CA GLY A 299 13.43 -22.61 -11.36
C GLY A 299 12.90 -21.18 -11.52
N SER A 300 12.39 -20.78 -12.70
CA SER A 300 11.66 -19.50 -12.83
C SER A 300 10.31 -19.59 -12.12
N ARG A 301 10.26 -19.32 -10.81
CA ARG A 301 9.02 -19.20 -10.05
C ARG A 301 8.58 -17.74 -10.08
N ARG A 302 7.65 -17.41 -10.97
CA ARG A 302 6.85 -16.17 -10.91
C ARG A 302 5.70 -16.25 -9.91
N PHE A 303 5.48 -17.41 -9.29
CA PHE A 303 4.35 -17.67 -8.40
C PHE A 303 4.72 -18.76 -7.38
N GLY A 304 4.18 -18.64 -6.17
CA GLY A 304 4.21 -19.68 -5.14
C GLY A 304 3.01 -20.62 -5.26
N THR A 305 3.16 -21.83 -4.72
CA THR A 305 2.07 -22.80 -4.57
C THR A 305 1.60 -22.94 -3.13
N ASP A 306 2.26 -22.30 -2.17
CA ASP A 306 1.72 -22.17 -0.83
C ASP A 306 0.43 -21.33 -0.88
N PRO A 307 -0.72 -21.86 -0.41
CA PRO A 307 -1.95 -21.10 -0.36
C PRO A 307 -1.86 -19.86 0.54
N GLN A 308 -0.94 -19.78 1.50
CA GLN A 308 -0.80 -18.59 2.36
C GLN A 308 0.02 -17.48 1.70
N GLU A 309 0.90 -17.83 0.78
CA GLU A 309 1.81 -16.89 0.11
C GLU A 309 1.22 -16.31 -1.18
N CYS A 310 0.12 -16.87 -1.70
CA CYS A 310 -0.54 -16.30 -2.88
C CYS A 310 -1.29 -15.00 -2.51
N ARG A 311 -1.63 -14.18 -3.51
CA ARG A 311 -2.30 -12.88 -3.28
C ARG A 311 -3.61 -13.02 -2.51
N PHE A 312 -4.45 -13.97 -2.94
CA PHE A 312 -5.65 -14.33 -2.20
C PHE A 312 -5.33 -14.84 -0.81
N GLY A 313 -4.29 -15.66 -0.65
CA GLY A 313 -3.82 -16.20 0.63
C GLY A 313 -3.50 -15.12 1.65
N ARG A 314 -2.64 -14.17 1.30
CA ARG A 314 -2.27 -13.08 2.21
C ARG A 314 -3.47 -12.23 2.62
N TRP A 315 -4.42 -12.06 1.70
CA TRP A 315 -5.71 -11.44 2.00
C TRP A 315 -6.59 -12.31 2.92
N PHE A 316 -6.69 -13.60 2.62
CA PHE A 316 -7.58 -14.58 3.24
C PHE A 316 -7.08 -15.18 4.56
N TYR A 317 -5.79 -15.06 4.87
CA TYR A 317 -5.22 -15.51 6.15
C TYR A 317 -4.64 -14.35 6.97
N GLY A 318 -4.68 -13.12 6.45
CA GLY A 318 -4.22 -11.92 7.15
C GLY A 318 -5.06 -11.57 8.38
N GLU A 319 -4.47 -10.78 9.29
CA GLU A 319 -5.01 -10.49 10.63
C GLU A 319 -6.27 -9.60 10.62
N GLU A 320 -6.53 -8.87 9.53
CA GLU A 320 -7.57 -7.84 9.42
C GLU A 320 -8.85 -8.33 8.72
N GLN A 321 -9.55 -9.31 9.28
CA GLN A 321 -10.76 -9.84 8.63
C GLN A 321 -12.06 -9.43 9.29
N GLY A 322 -12.50 -8.23 8.94
CA GLY A 322 -13.91 -7.83 9.13
C GLY A 322 -14.93 -8.78 8.49
N PHE A 323 -14.48 -9.71 7.63
CA PHE A 323 -15.26 -10.73 6.92
C PHE A 323 -15.05 -12.16 7.43
N ALA A 324 -14.19 -12.40 8.43
CA ALA A 324 -13.95 -13.74 8.95
C ALA A 324 -15.23 -14.41 9.47
N SER A 325 -16.21 -13.60 9.91
CA SER A 325 -17.52 -14.09 10.35
C SER A 325 -18.52 -14.34 9.22
N ASP A 326 -18.23 -13.96 7.97
CA ASP A 326 -19.12 -14.21 6.83
C ASP A 326 -19.00 -15.68 6.37
N PRO A 327 -20.09 -16.46 6.36
CA PRO A 327 -20.04 -17.87 5.98
C PRO A 327 -19.61 -18.11 4.53
N GLY A 328 -19.95 -17.18 3.63
CA GLY A 328 -19.53 -17.23 2.22
C GLY A 328 -18.03 -16.99 2.08
N PHE A 329 -17.46 -16.09 2.89
CA PHE A 329 -16.02 -15.88 2.98
C PHE A 329 -15.31 -17.11 3.54
N ALA A 330 -15.72 -17.63 4.70
CA ALA A 330 -15.14 -18.85 5.29
C ALA A 330 -15.22 -20.06 4.33
N GLY A 331 -16.28 -20.14 3.53
CA GLY A 331 -16.46 -21.16 2.49
C GLY A 331 -15.45 -21.12 1.33
N LEU A 332 -14.62 -20.07 1.22
CA LEU A 332 -13.58 -19.98 0.20
C LEU A 332 -12.35 -20.84 0.50
N GLU A 333 -12.10 -21.17 1.78
CA GLU A 333 -10.85 -21.82 2.21
C GLU A 333 -10.66 -23.18 1.54
N GLU A 334 -11.67 -24.05 1.58
CA GLU A 334 -11.55 -25.41 1.04
C GLU A 334 -11.33 -25.43 -0.48
N PRO A 335 -12.15 -24.74 -1.31
CA PRO A 335 -11.89 -24.61 -2.75
C PRO A 335 -10.50 -24.05 -3.06
N HIS A 336 -10.06 -23.05 -2.30
CA HIS A 336 -8.73 -22.45 -2.46
C HIS A 336 -7.60 -23.45 -2.15
N ARG A 337 -7.64 -24.15 -1.02
CA ARG A 337 -6.61 -25.15 -0.68
C ARG A 337 -6.62 -26.33 -1.64
N ASN A 338 -7.80 -26.74 -2.13
CA ASN A 338 -7.95 -27.78 -3.15
C ASN A 338 -7.27 -27.40 -4.46
N LEU A 339 -7.43 -26.15 -4.91
CA LEU A 339 -6.77 -25.60 -6.08
C LEU A 339 -5.24 -25.67 -5.98
N HIS A 340 -4.69 -25.19 -4.87
CA HIS A 340 -3.24 -25.20 -4.63
C HIS A 340 -2.68 -26.63 -4.60
N ARG A 341 -3.36 -27.56 -3.91
CA ARG A 341 -2.98 -28.99 -3.90
C ARG A 341 -3.01 -29.63 -5.29
N ALA A 342 -3.92 -29.23 -6.17
CA ALA A 342 -3.97 -29.73 -7.55
C ALA A 342 -2.80 -29.18 -8.38
N ALA A 343 -2.48 -27.88 -8.23
CA ALA A 343 -1.35 -27.26 -8.91
C ALA A 343 0.00 -27.86 -8.47
N ASP A 344 0.21 -28.06 -7.17
CA ASP A 344 1.43 -28.70 -6.63
C ASP A 344 1.67 -30.08 -7.23
N ARG A 345 0.63 -30.92 -7.23
CA ARG A 345 0.70 -32.26 -7.83
C ARG A 345 1.04 -32.17 -9.31
N LEU A 346 0.38 -31.30 -10.06
CA LEU A 346 0.61 -31.12 -11.49
C LEU A 346 2.04 -30.68 -11.80
N LEU A 347 2.57 -29.71 -11.05
CA LEU A 347 3.93 -29.20 -11.24
C LEU A 347 4.96 -30.28 -10.91
N ALA A 348 4.81 -30.98 -9.79
CA ALA A 348 5.70 -32.09 -9.42
C ALA A 348 5.70 -33.20 -10.48
N ALA A 349 4.53 -33.54 -11.03
CA ALA A 349 4.42 -34.54 -12.10
C ALA A 349 5.04 -34.07 -13.43
N ALA A 350 4.96 -32.77 -13.73
CA ALA A 350 5.54 -32.19 -14.94
C ALA A 350 7.07 -32.18 -14.93
N GLU A 351 7.70 -32.08 -13.75
CA GLU A 351 9.16 -32.10 -13.57
C GLU A 351 9.75 -33.52 -13.67
N GLN A 352 8.94 -34.56 -13.48
CA GLN A 352 9.36 -35.95 -13.66
C GLN A 352 9.42 -36.33 -15.14
N GLU A 353 10.59 -36.75 -15.62
CA GLU A 353 10.84 -37.12 -17.03
C GLU A 353 9.96 -38.29 -17.51
N ASN A 354 9.59 -39.21 -16.61
CA ASN A 354 8.84 -40.43 -16.94
C ASN A 354 7.31 -40.29 -16.83
N THR A 355 6.79 -39.12 -16.47
CA THR A 355 5.33 -38.96 -16.33
C THR A 355 4.65 -39.02 -17.70
N ALA A 356 3.75 -39.99 -17.88
CA ALA A 356 3.03 -40.17 -19.15
C ALA A 356 2.20 -38.92 -19.53
N PRO A 357 2.11 -38.55 -20.82
CA PRO A 357 1.28 -37.41 -21.27
C PRO A 357 -0.17 -37.48 -20.80
N ALA A 358 -0.79 -38.66 -20.85
CA ALA A 358 -2.17 -38.88 -20.39
C ALA A 358 -2.35 -38.62 -18.88
N ALA A 359 -1.30 -38.79 -18.06
CA ALA A 359 -1.36 -38.47 -16.64
C ALA A 359 -1.42 -36.94 -16.42
N ILE A 360 -0.59 -36.18 -17.15
CA ILE A 360 -0.64 -34.71 -17.10
C ILE A 360 -1.99 -34.19 -17.60
N GLU A 361 -2.52 -34.73 -18.69
CA GLU A 361 -3.82 -34.32 -19.22
C GLU A 361 -4.93 -34.44 -18.16
N ARG A 362 -4.97 -35.56 -17.41
CA ARG A 362 -5.90 -35.72 -16.28
C ARG A 362 -5.69 -34.70 -15.17
N MET A 363 -4.43 -34.40 -14.83
CA MET A 363 -4.11 -33.43 -13.77
C MET A 363 -4.41 -31.99 -14.18
N VAL A 364 -4.28 -31.65 -15.47
CA VAL A 364 -4.73 -30.36 -16.02
C VAL A 364 -6.25 -30.26 -15.95
N ALA A 365 -6.98 -31.33 -16.25
CA ALA A 365 -8.44 -31.36 -16.09
C ALA A 365 -8.86 -31.22 -14.62
N GLU A 366 -8.16 -31.86 -13.68
CA GLU A 366 -8.39 -31.68 -12.24
C GLU A 366 -8.14 -30.22 -11.81
N LEU A 367 -7.03 -29.60 -12.24
CA LEU A 367 -6.75 -28.19 -11.96
C LEU A 367 -7.84 -27.27 -12.50
N GLN A 368 -8.35 -27.55 -13.72
CA GLN A 368 -9.45 -26.81 -14.31
C GLN A 368 -10.71 -26.88 -13.44
N GLU A 369 -11.11 -28.08 -13.02
CA GLU A 369 -12.28 -28.28 -12.17
C GLU A 369 -12.16 -27.52 -10.85
N ARG A 370 -11.00 -27.62 -10.16
CA ARG A 370 -10.76 -26.89 -8.90
C ARG A 370 -10.72 -25.37 -9.09
N SER A 371 -10.19 -24.91 -10.22
CA SER A 371 -10.14 -23.49 -10.58
C SER A 371 -11.54 -22.91 -10.80
N GLU A 372 -12.41 -23.65 -11.46
CA GLU A 372 -13.81 -23.25 -11.66
C GLU A 372 -14.61 -23.31 -10.36
N GLU A 373 -14.35 -24.30 -9.49
CA GLU A 373 -14.95 -24.39 -8.16
C GLU A 373 -14.62 -23.15 -7.32
N PHE A 374 -13.35 -22.76 -7.27
CA PHE A 374 -12.92 -21.56 -6.55
C PHE A 374 -13.52 -20.27 -7.14
N LEU A 375 -13.53 -20.11 -8.47
CA LEU A 375 -14.19 -18.96 -9.12
C LEU A 375 -15.67 -18.88 -8.82
N ARG A 376 -16.39 -20.01 -8.85
CA ARG A 376 -17.82 -20.05 -8.50
C ARG A 376 -18.05 -19.61 -7.06
N ALA A 377 -17.15 -19.97 -6.14
CA ALA A 377 -17.24 -19.56 -4.75
C ALA A 377 -17.01 -18.04 -4.58
N LEU A 378 -15.99 -17.47 -5.24
CA LEU A 378 -15.74 -16.02 -5.26
C LEU A 378 -16.94 -15.24 -5.82
N GLN A 379 -17.47 -15.67 -6.96
CA GLN A 379 -18.63 -15.03 -7.61
C GLN A 379 -19.92 -15.17 -6.79
N ALA A 380 -20.05 -16.26 -6.02
CA ALA A 380 -21.16 -16.42 -5.08
C ALA A 380 -21.08 -15.41 -3.94
N LEU A 381 -19.88 -15.18 -3.41
CA LEU A 381 -19.62 -14.16 -2.39
C LEU A 381 -19.88 -12.74 -2.94
N GLU A 382 -19.42 -12.44 -4.16
CA GLU A 382 -19.69 -11.15 -4.83
C GLU A 382 -21.20 -10.88 -4.93
N ARG A 383 -21.96 -11.89 -5.39
CA ARG A 383 -23.42 -11.80 -5.50
C ARG A 383 -24.09 -11.58 -4.15
N GLN A 384 -23.64 -12.24 -3.08
CA GLN A 384 -24.16 -12.05 -1.74
C GLN A 384 -23.91 -10.62 -1.23
N ALA A 385 -22.73 -10.07 -1.49
CA ALA A 385 -22.38 -8.70 -1.14
C ALA A 385 -23.26 -7.67 -1.87
N LEU A 386 -23.55 -7.89 -3.16
CA LEU A 386 -24.44 -7.03 -3.93
C LEU A 386 -25.88 -7.02 -3.37
N LEU A 387 -26.39 -8.20 -2.98
CA LEU A 387 -27.75 -8.33 -2.45
C LEU A 387 -27.89 -7.76 -1.03
N SER A 388 -26.86 -7.89 -0.19
CA SER A 388 -26.84 -7.32 1.17
C SER A 388 -26.64 -5.81 1.16
N GLY A 389 -25.75 -5.28 0.30
CA GLY A 389 -25.56 -3.85 0.09
C GLY A 389 -26.80 -3.14 -0.46
N ALA A 390 -27.61 -3.82 -1.28
CA ALA A 390 -28.90 -3.31 -1.76
C ALA A 390 -29.99 -3.27 -0.67
N ALA A 391 -29.87 -4.08 0.38
CA ALA A 391 -30.83 -4.16 1.49
C ALA A 391 -30.46 -3.25 2.69
N GLY A 392 -29.19 -2.85 2.83
CA GLY A 392 -28.65 -2.10 3.99
C GLY A 392 -28.53 -0.58 3.83
N GLY A 393 -29.08 0.02 2.77
CA GLY A 393 -28.95 1.46 2.56
C GLY A 393 -29.73 2.31 3.58
N ARG A 394 -29.05 2.86 4.61
CA ARG A 394 -29.06 4.31 5.00
C ARG A 394 -28.71 4.65 6.45
N GLU A 395 -28.54 3.72 7.37
CA GLU A 395 -28.35 4.08 8.78
C GLU A 395 -26.90 3.86 9.25
N GLY A 396 -26.09 4.93 9.22
CA GLY A 396 -24.77 4.96 9.86
C GLY A 396 -23.62 5.66 9.11
N ARG A 397 -23.85 6.18 7.89
CA ARG A 397 -22.77 6.83 7.11
C ARG A 397 -22.38 8.18 7.72
N VAL A 398 -21.11 8.33 8.04
CA VAL A 398 -20.53 9.56 8.56
C VAL A 398 -20.61 10.66 7.50
N ALA A 399 -21.15 11.80 7.92
CA ALA A 399 -21.00 13.12 7.31
C ALA A 399 -19.78 13.85 7.85
#